data_AF-A0A346SJQ4-F1
#
_entry.id   AF-A0A346SJQ4-F1
#
_cell.length_a   1.000
_cell.length_b   1.000
_cell.length_c   1.000
_cell.angle_alpha   90.00
_cell.angle_beta   90.00
_cell.angle_gamma   90.00
#
_symmetry.space_group_name_H-M   'P 1'
#
loop_
_entity.id
_entity.type
_entity.pdbx_description
1 polymer ?
#
loop_
_entity_poly.entity_id
_entity_poly.type
_entity_poly.pdbx_seq_one_letter_code
_entity_poly.pdbx_strand_id
1 'polypeptide(L)'
;MAQTALVLGASGRFGRNAALAFRHAGWDVTEFDRRSGTLSQAARGVDVIVNGWNPPYPDWAGDVPVLTKRVIDAASDTGATVIVPGNVYVFGEDTPGPWSGGTPHQATNPLGRIRIDMEEAYRASTVRTILLRAGDFIDTNASGNWFDQVMIKRLSRSQFVYPGDPEAPHAWAFLPDLARAAVALAEIREDLPRFCDVPFDGFTLTGVQIAQTLSQVTGRTVSVQRMKWWPLQVARPFWRMAPCLIEMRYLWHVPHQLDGGYMRELLGSFPKSNLEDALRSAIPPQCAASSTKAGNMGEVLG
;
A
#
# COMPACT_ATOMS: atom_id res chain seq x y z
N MET A 1 1.93 -23.73 19.18
CA MET A 1 3.20 -23.07 18.83
C MET A 1 2.87 -21.72 18.22
N ALA A 2 3.69 -20.69 18.45
CA ALA A 2 3.48 -19.40 17.81
C ALA A 2 3.63 -19.56 16.29
N GLN A 3 2.77 -18.90 15.51
CA GLN A 3 2.87 -18.91 14.06
C GLN A 3 4.05 -18.03 13.61
N THR A 4 4.62 -18.35 12.47
CA THR A 4 5.89 -17.82 11.99
C THR A 4 5.70 -17.07 10.66
N ALA A 5 6.29 -15.88 10.55
CA ALA A 5 6.22 -15.07 9.33
C ALA A 5 7.62 -14.66 8.86
N LEU A 6 7.90 -14.88 7.57
CA LEU A 6 9.09 -14.37 6.88
C LEU A 6 8.73 -13.12 6.08
N VAL A 7 9.30 -11.98 6.44
CA VAL A 7 9.04 -10.72 5.75
C VAL A 7 10.16 -10.41 4.77
N LEU A 8 9.81 -10.38 3.48
CA LEU A 8 10.70 -9.97 2.41
C LEU A 8 10.63 -8.45 2.24
N GLY A 9 11.76 -7.76 2.27
CA GLY A 9 11.77 -6.30 2.07
C GLY A 9 11.26 -5.52 3.28
N ALA A 10 11.65 -5.93 4.49
CA ALA A 10 11.27 -5.28 5.74
C ALA A 10 11.72 -3.81 5.88
N SER A 11 12.70 -3.37 5.07
CA SER A 11 13.08 -1.95 4.95
C SER A 11 12.14 -1.12 4.06
N GLY A 12 11.28 -1.78 3.29
CA GLY A 12 10.27 -1.14 2.45
C GLY A 12 9.00 -0.76 3.22
N ARG A 13 8.14 0.03 2.58
CA ARG A 13 6.88 0.56 3.15
C ARG A 13 5.98 -0.51 3.74
N PHE A 14 5.52 -1.43 2.87
CA PHE A 14 4.61 -2.49 3.28
C PHE A 14 5.31 -3.50 4.19
N GLY A 15 6.51 -3.96 3.83
CA GLY A 15 7.27 -4.93 4.63
C GLY A 15 7.51 -4.47 6.07
N ARG A 16 7.91 -3.21 6.29
CA ARG A 16 8.10 -2.66 7.64
C ARG A 16 6.82 -2.69 8.45
N ASN A 17 5.73 -2.17 7.88
CA ASN A 17 4.43 -2.12 8.55
C ASN A 17 3.89 -3.54 8.83
N ALA A 18 4.07 -4.47 7.89
CA ALA A 18 3.71 -5.87 8.08
C ALA A 18 4.53 -6.52 9.20
N ALA A 19 5.86 -6.37 9.21
CA ALA A 19 6.69 -6.92 10.28
C ALA A 19 6.26 -6.42 11.67
N LEU A 20 5.91 -5.13 11.79
CA LEU A 20 5.38 -4.56 13.03
C LEU A 20 4.01 -5.15 13.39
N ALA A 21 3.08 -5.24 12.44
CA ALA A 21 1.73 -5.77 12.69
C ALA A 21 1.75 -7.26 13.09
N PHE A 22 2.54 -8.09 12.40
CA PHE A 22 2.69 -9.51 12.72
C PHE A 22 3.30 -9.71 14.12
N ARG A 23 4.35 -8.95 14.49
CA ARG A 23 4.92 -8.99 15.84
C ARG A 23 3.90 -8.58 16.91
N HIS A 24 3.13 -7.53 16.65
CA HIS A 24 2.09 -7.08 17.57
C HIS A 24 0.98 -8.14 17.77
N ALA A 25 0.71 -8.94 16.74
CA ALA A 25 -0.23 -10.07 16.81
C ALA A 25 0.39 -11.35 17.44
N GLY A 26 1.63 -11.28 17.94
CA GLY A 26 2.27 -12.41 18.63
C GLY A 26 2.88 -13.46 17.70
N TRP A 27 3.06 -13.15 16.41
CA TRP A 27 3.79 -14.01 15.48
C TRP A 27 5.30 -13.90 15.71
N ASP A 28 6.02 -14.99 15.48
CA ASP A 28 7.47 -14.96 15.37
C ASP A 28 7.85 -14.45 13.96
N VAL A 29 8.58 -13.33 13.91
CA VAL A 29 8.83 -12.61 12.65
C VAL A 29 10.30 -12.57 12.32
N THR A 30 10.66 -13.22 11.22
CA THR A 30 12.00 -13.15 10.62
C THR A 30 11.99 -12.16 9.45
N GLU A 31 12.93 -11.23 9.44
CA GLU A 31 13.14 -10.32 8.31
C GLU A 31 14.21 -10.89 7.38
N PHE A 32 13.91 -11.04 6.09
CA PHE A 32 14.84 -11.63 5.15
C PHE A 32 15.91 -10.62 4.69
N ASP A 33 17.18 -10.93 4.97
CA ASP A 33 18.32 -10.20 4.42
C ASP A 33 18.77 -10.80 3.07
N ARG A 34 18.59 -10.04 1.99
CA ARG A 34 19.01 -10.41 0.63
C ARG A 34 20.53 -10.57 0.46
N ARG A 35 21.34 -9.94 1.30
CA ARG A 35 22.80 -9.95 1.13
C ARG A 35 23.44 -11.24 1.63
N SER A 36 22.80 -11.88 2.59
CA SER A 36 23.37 -13.02 3.33
C SER A 36 22.48 -14.27 3.32
N GLY A 37 21.19 -14.13 3.01
CA GLY A 37 20.23 -15.22 3.10
C GLY A 37 19.99 -15.97 1.79
N THR A 38 19.69 -17.27 1.90
CA THR A 38 19.08 -18.07 0.83
C THR A 38 17.58 -18.19 1.11
N LEU A 39 16.72 -17.72 0.20
CA LEU A 39 15.27 -17.63 0.43
C LEU A 39 14.64 -18.99 0.78
N SER A 40 15.01 -20.06 0.07
CA SER A 40 14.48 -21.39 0.33
C SER A 40 14.89 -21.95 1.70
N GLN A 41 16.04 -21.53 2.25
CA GLN A 41 16.44 -21.90 3.60
C GLN A 41 15.66 -21.10 4.65
N ALA A 42 15.52 -19.79 4.42
CA ALA A 42 14.80 -18.88 5.32
C ALA A 42 13.30 -19.19 5.39
N ALA A 43 12.71 -19.76 4.33
CA ALA A 43 11.31 -20.14 4.28
C ALA A 43 11.00 -21.48 4.97
N ARG A 44 12.00 -22.26 5.39
CA ARG A 44 11.75 -23.57 6.02
C ARG A 44 11.05 -23.41 7.36
N GLY A 45 9.92 -24.10 7.52
CA GLY A 45 9.13 -24.07 8.74
C GLY A 45 8.38 -22.75 8.97
N VAL A 46 8.33 -21.87 7.94
CA VAL A 46 7.58 -20.62 7.98
C VAL A 46 6.14 -20.86 7.56
N ASP A 47 5.18 -20.32 8.31
CA ASP A 47 3.75 -20.41 7.96
C ASP A 47 3.38 -19.45 6.81
N VAL A 48 3.91 -18.22 6.87
CA VAL A 48 3.56 -17.13 5.92
C VAL A 48 4.80 -16.38 5.43
N ILE A 49 4.93 -16.22 4.12
CA ILE A 49 5.89 -15.31 3.48
C ILE A 49 5.17 -14.02 3.11
N VAL A 50 5.55 -12.90 3.73
CA VAL A 50 5.05 -11.57 3.35
C VAL A 50 5.99 -10.97 2.31
N ASN A 51 5.54 -10.92 1.06
CA ASN A 51 6.35 -10.45 -0.06
C ASN A 51 6.32 -8.91 -0.20
N GLY A 52 7.13 -8.21 0.58
CA GLY A 52 7.31 -6.76 0.46
C GLY A 52 8.41 -6.31 -0.51
N TRP A 53 8.97 -7.20 -1.33
CA TRP A 53 9.97 -6.82 -2.33
C TRP A 53 9.34 -5.98 -3.44
N ASN A 54 9.89 -4.78 -3.64
CA ASN A 54 9.45 -3.88 -4.70
C ASN A 54 10.69 -3.20 -5.32
N PRO A 55 11.23 -3.72 -6.44
CA PRO A 55 12.34 -3.07 -7.12
C PRO A 55 11.94 -1.68 -7.65
N PRO A 56 12.89 -0.81 -8.01
CA PRO A 56 12.60 0.46 -8.66
C PRO A 56 11.87 0.25 -10.00
N TYR A 57 10.93 1.14 -10.35
CA TYR A 57 10.13 1.00 -11.59
C TYR A 57 10.96 0.78 -12.87
N PRO A 58 12.11 1.44 -13.08
CA PRO A 58 12.92 1.24 -14.28
C PRO A 58 13.49 -0.18 -14.44
N ASP A 59 13.52 -0.96 -13.36
CA ASP A 59 14.11 -2.30 -13.32
C ASP A 59 13.02 -3.39 -13.24
N TRP A 60 11.73 -3.01 -13.18
CA TRP A 60 10.61 -3.96 -13.02
C TRP A 60 10.57 -5.05 -14.10
N ALA A 61 10.82 -4.69 -15.35
CA ALA A 61 10.76 -5.64 -16.47
C ALA A 61 11.76 -6.80 -16.33
N GLY A 62 12.92 -6.56 -15.70
CA GLY A 62 13.91 -7.60 -15.42
C GLY A 62 13.68 -8.27 -14.06
N ASP A 63 13.45 -7.47 -13.02
CA ASP A 63 13.49 -7.96 -11.65
C ASP A 63 12.18 -8.64 -11.21
N VAL A 64 11.01 -8.08 -11.55
CA VAL A 64 9.72 -8.58 -11.02
C VAL A 64 9.48 -10.05 -11.39
N PRO A 65 9.68 -10.51 -12.65
CA PRO A 65 9.48 -11.92 -13.00
C PRO A 65 10.43 -12.85 -12.23
N VAL A 66 11.71 -12.48 -12.11
CA VAL A 66 12.73 -13.27 -11.41
C VAL A 66 12.42 -13.40 -9.93
N LEU A 67 12.05 -12.29 -9.29
CA LEU A 67 11.71 -12.27 -7.88
C LEU A 67 10.43 -13.03 -7.58
N THR A 68 9.43 -12.88 -8.44
CA THR A 68 8.15 -13.61 -8.34
C THR A 68 8.39 -15.11 -8.40
N LYS A 69 9.16 -15.57 -9.40
CA LYS A 69 9.52 -16.98 -9.50
C LYS A 69 10.24 -17.48 -8.24
N ARG A 70 11.21 -16.74 -7.71
CA ARG A 70 11.94 -17.14 -6.49
C ARG A 70 11.03 -17.31 -5.28
N VAL A 71 10.04 -16.42 -5.10
CA VAL A 71 9.08 -16.52 -4.00
C VAL A 71 8.16 -17.72 -4.21
N ILE A 72 7.65 -17.93 -5.43
CA ILE A 72 6.82 -19.09 -5.77
C ILE A 72 7.58 -20.39 -5.53
N ASP A 73 8.83 -20.50 -5.98
CA ASP A 73 9.66 -21.70 -5.79
C ASP A 73 9.85 -21.98 -4.28
N ALA A 74 10.26 -20.99 -3.49
CA ALA A 74 10.48 -21.15 -2.06
C ALA A 74 9.20 -21.53 -1.30
N ALA A 75 8.05 -20.94 -1.66
CA ALA A 75 6.77 -21.27 -1.07
C ALA A 75 6.28 -22.66 -1.49
N SER A 76 6.52 -23.06 -2.75
CA SER A 76 6.17 -24.40 -3.24
C SER A 76 6.96 -25.49 -2.52
N ASP A 77 8.25 -25.26 -2.26
CA ASP A 77 9.13 -26.20 -1.56
C ASP A 77 8.79 -26.37 -0.08
N THR A 78 8.19 -25.35 0.54
CA THR A 78 7.98 -25.29 2.01
C THR A 78 6.52 -25.40 2.43
N GLY A 79 5.58 -25.19 1.49
CA GLY A 79 4.15 -25.12 1.78
C GLY A 79 3.69 -23.79 2.39
N ALA A 80 4.58 -22.80 2.51
CA ALA A 80 4.24 -21.50 3.10
C ALA A 80 3.19 -20.75 2.26
N THR A 81 2.26 -20.08 2.94
CA THR A 81 1.33 -19.16 2.27
C THR A 81 2.04 -17.86 1.90
N VAL A 82 1.78 -17.29 0.73
CA VAL A 82 2.38 -16.02 0.31
C VAL A 82 1.34 -14.90 0.38
N ILE A 83 1.68 -13.82 1.08
CA ILE A 83 0.95 -12.55 1.02
C ILE A 83 1.67 -11.62 0.06
N VAL A 84 0.97 -11.17 -0.98
CA VAL A 84 1.49 -10.24 -1.98
C VAL A 84 0.72 -8.92 -1.87
N PRO A 85 1.39 -7.77 -1.69
CA PRO A 85 0.74 -6.47 -1.79
C PRO A 85 0.41 -6.19 -3.27
N GLY A 86 -0.85 -6.40 -3.63
CA GLY A 86 -1.41 -6.05 -4.93
C GLY A 86 -1.61 -4.54 -5.05
N ASN A 87 -1.58 -4.03 -6.28
CA ASN A 87 -1.85 -2.62 -6.56
C ASN A 87 -2.92 -2.49 -7.65
N VAL A 88 -3.40 -1.27 -7.87
CA VAL A 88 -4.44 -1.00 -8.86
C VAL A 88 -3.95 -0.95 -10.32
N TYR A 89 -2.67 -1.21 -10.58
CA TYR A 89 -2.06 -0.93 -11.89
C TYR A 89 -2.54 -1.90 -12.97
N VAL A 90 -3.17 -3.00 -12.59
CA VAL A 90 -3.68 -4.05 -13.48
C VAL A 90 -4.96 -3.65 -14.22
N PHE A 91 -5.72 -2.68 -13.69
CA PHE A 91 -7.06 -2.38 -14.22
C PHE A 91 -7.01 -1.54 -15.50
N GLY A 92 -6.09 -0.59 -15.62
CA GLY A 92 -6.02 0.29 -16.79
C GLY A 92 -6.99 1.47 -16.73
N GLU A 93 -6.87 2.39 -17.70
CA GLU A 93 -7.51 3.71 -17.70
C GLU A 93 -9.04 3.66 -17.89
N ASP A 94 -9.52 2.75 -18.73
CA ASP A 94 -10.94 2.67 -19.13
C ASP A 94 -11.79 1.72 -18.28
N THR A 95 -11.21 1.14 -17.22
CA THR A 95 -11.90 0.13 -16.40
C THR A 95 -12.84 0.79 -15.38
N PRO A 96 -14.16 0.55 -15.43
CA PRO A 96 -15.11 1.17 -14.51
C PRO A 96 -14.93 0.64 -13.08
N GLY A 97 -15.09 1.54 -12.10
CA GLY A 97 -15.11 1.21 -10.68
C GLY A 97 -16.52 0.81 -10.17
N PRO A 98 -16.64 0.33 -8.92
CA PRO A 98 -15.54 0.01 -8.02
C PRO A 98 -14.75 -1.22 -8.50
N TRP A 99 -13.44 -1.23 -8.24
CA TRP A 99 -12.57 -2.32 -8.64
C TRP A 99 -12.55 -3.43 -7.58
N SER A 100 -12.72 -4.67 -8.01
CA SER A 100 -12.76 -5.87 -7.17
C SER A 100 -11.78 -6.93 -7.68
N GLY A 101 -11.63 -8.04 -6.97
CA GLY A 101 -10.82 -9.17 -7.43
C GLY A 101 -11.40 -9.89 -8.68
N GLY A 102 -12.65 -9.60 -9.04
CA GLY A 102 -13.28 -10.08 -10.28
C GLY A 102 -13.24 -9.07 -11.43
N THR A 103 -12.75 -7.85 -11.20
CA THR A 103 -12.66 -6.82 -12.24
C THR A 103 -11.58 -7.21 -13.26
N PRO A 104 -11.88 -7.20 -14.57
CA PRO A 104 -10.90 -7.57 -15.58
C PRO A 104 -9.63 -6.72 -15.53
N HIS A 105 -8.48 -7.36 -15.69
CA HIS A 105 -7.20 -6.67 -15.82
C HIS A 105 -7.01 -6.18 -17.25
N GLN A 106 -7.23 -4.88 -17.51
CA GLN A 106 -7.18 -4.30 -18.86
C GLN A 106 -5.98 -3.37 -19.10
N ALA A 107 -5.05 -3.27 -18.15
CA ALA A 107 -3.90 -2.40 -18.32
C ALA A 107 -3.01 -2.82 -19.50
N THR A 108 -2.78 -1.88 -20.43
CA THR A 108 -1.93 -2.09 -21.61
C THR A 108 -0.56 -1.43 -21.51
N ASN A 109 -0.35 -0.59 -20.49
CA ASN A 109 0.93 0.07 -20.23
C ASN A 109 1.96 -0.93 -19.64
N PRO A 110 3.28 -0.71 -19.87
CA PRO A 110 4.34 -1.62 -19.42
C PRO A 110 4.28 -2.06 -17.95
N LEU A 111 4.15 -1.14 -17.01
CA LEU A 111 4.12 -1.43 -15.57
C LEU A 111 2.85 -2.17 -15.16
N GLY A 112 1.72 -1.88 -15.82
CA GLY A 112 0.46 -2.60 -15.64
C GLY A 112 0.58 -4.05 -16.09
N ARG A 113 1.09 -4.28 -17.31
CA ARG A 113 1.34 -5.63 -17.85
C ARG A 113 2.28 -6.46 -16.96
N ILE A 114 3.36 -5.87 -16.46
CA ILE A 114 4.27 -6.57 -15.53
C ILE A 114 3.54 -7.05 -14.26
N ARG A 115 2.57 -6.27 -13.76
CA ARG A 115 1.77 -6.67 -12.60
C ARG A 115 0.73 -7.72 -12.95
N ILE A 116 0.12 -7.65 -14.13
CA ILE A 116 -0.77 -8.70 -14.65
C ILE A 116 0.00 -10.03 -14.71
N ASP A 117 1.17 -10.04 -15.37
CA ASP A 117 2.01 -11.24 -15.53
C ASP A 117 2.43 -11.81 -14.16
N MET A 118 2.78 -10.94 -13.21
CA MET A 118 3.11 -11.35 -11.84
C MET A 118 1.92 -12.04 -11.15
N GLU A 119 0.74 -11.45 -11.20
CA GLU A 119 -0.46 -11.99 -10.55
C GLU A 119 -0.93 -13.27 -11.24
N GLU A 120 -0.82 -13.37 -12.56
CA GLU A 120 -1.07 -14.59 -13.33
C GLU A 120 -0.09 -15.71 -12.96
N ALA A 121 1.19 -15.40 -12.75
CA ALA A 121 2.17 -16.39 -12.30
C ALA A 121 1.80 -17.01 -10.94
N TYR A 122 1.38 -16.19 -9.97
CA TYR A 122 0.87 -16.70 -8.70
C TYR A 122 -0.42 -17.52 -8.89
N ARG A 123 -1.36 -17.03 -9.70
CA ARG A 123 -2.62 -17.72 -10.00
C ARG A 123 -2.40 -19.07 -10.70
N ALA A 124 -1.38 -19.20 -11.53
CA ALA A 124 -1.03 -20.46 -12.20
C ALA A 124 -0.24 -21.42 -11.28
N SER A 125 0.47 -20.91 -10.27
CA SER A 125 1.30 -21.71 -9.36
C SER A 125 0.49 -22.52 -8.35
N THR A 126 1.04 -23.59 -7.76
CA THR A 126 0.36 -24.37 -6.71
C THR A 126 0.32 -23.67 -5.34
N VAL A 127 0.99 -22.52 -5.20
CA VAL A 127 1.17 -21.80 -3.93
C VAL A 127 -0.13 -21.16 -3.47
N ARG A 128 -0.45 -21.31 -2.17
CA ARG A 128 -1.51 -20.52 -1.55
C ARG A 128 -1.09 -19.06 -1.50
N THR A 129 -1.84 -18.20 -2.18
CA THR A 129 -1.52 -16.78 -2.37
C THR A 129 -2.70 -15.92 -1.94
N ILE A 130 -2.43 -14.97 -1.05
CA ILE A 130 -3.33 -13.88 -0.68
C ILE A 130 -2.77 -12.62 -1.34
N LEU A 131 -3.41 -12.16 -2.40
CA LEU A 131 -3.12 -10.90 -3.04
C LEU A 131 -3.95 -9.81 -2.34
N LEU A 132 -3.31 -9.05 -1.45
CA LEU A 132 -3.95 -7.96 -0.73
C LEU A 132 -3.83 -6.68 -1.56
N ARG A 133 -4.88 -6.33 -2.30
CA ARG A 133 -4.88 -5.24 -3.27
C ARG A 133 -5.24 -3.91 -2.63
N ALA A 134 -4.41 -2.90 -2.84
CA ALA A 134 -4.61 -1.58 -2.27
C ALA A 134 -4.33 -0.45 -3.28
N GLY A 135 -4.87 0.73 -2.99
CA GLY A 135 -4.54 1.99 -3.66
C GLY A 135 -3.21 2.59 -3.19
N ASP A 136 -3.05 3.90 -3.39
CA ASP A 136 -1.83 4.61 -2.97
C ASP A 136 -1.68 4.65 -1.44
N PHE A 137 -0.43 4.59 -0.98
CA PHE A 137 -0.15 4.45 0.45
C PHE A 137 -0.09 5.78 1.20
N ILE A 138 -0.74 5.81 2.37
CA ILE A 138 -0.49 6.74 3.46
C ILE A 138 0.38 5.99 4.48
N ASP A 139 1.54 6.54 4.84
CA ASP A 139 2.52 5.90 5.71
C ASP A 139 2.82 6.78 6.93
N THR A 140 3.19 6.19 8.05
CA THR A 140 3.56 6.91 9.29
C THR A 140 4.99 7.46 9.25
N ASN A 141 5.76 7.10 8.21
CA ASN A 141 7.15 7.51 8.04
C ASN A 141 7.37 8.02 6.62
N ALA A 142 8.29 8.99 6.49
CA ALA A 142 8.80 9.37 5.18
C ALA A 142 9.41 8.14 4.49
N SER A 143 8.91 7.85 3.29
CA SER A 143 9.20 6.61 2.57
C SER A 143 9.43 6.82 1.07
N GLY A 144 9.37 8.06 0.62
CA GLY A 144 9.56 8.42 -0.77
C GLY A 144 8.38 8.10 -1.68
N ASN A 145 7.17 8.00 -1.14
CA ASN A 145 5.96 7.83 -1.94
C ASN A 145 5.46 9.20 -2.46
N TRP A 146 4.39 9.17 -3.26
CA TRP A 146 3.78 10.41 -3.76
C TRP A 146 3.32 11.33 -2.64
N PHE A 147 2.77 10.75 -1.56
CA PHE A 147 2.25 11.50 -0.43
C PHE A 147 3.34 12.37 0.21
N ASP A 148 4.45 11.79 0.69
CA ASP A 148 5.50 12.52 1.41
C ASP A 148 6.41 13.36 0.49
N GLN A 149 6.83 12.84 -0.66
CA GLN A 149 7.78 13.55 -1.53
C GLN A 149 7.17 14.63 -2.41
N VAL A 150 5.87 14.53 -2.70
CA VAL A 150 5.20 15.47 -3.61
C VAL A 150 4.10 16.21 -2.87
N MET A 151 3.12 15.48 -2.33
CA MET A 151 1.88 16.09 -1.90
C MET A 151 2.02 16.97 -0.67
N ILE A 152 2.69 16.46 0.38
CA ILE A 152 2.87 17.21 1.63
C ILE A 152 4.24 17.90 1.73
N LYS A 153 5.07 17.85 0.69
CA LYS A 153 6.41 18.47 0.68
C LYS A 153 6.41 19.96 1.04
N ARG A 154 5.32 20.67 0.73
CA ARG A 154 5.14 22.11 1.02
C ARG A 154 4.11 22.37 2.11
N LEU A 155 3.76 21.36 2.91
CA LEU A 155 2.74 21.48 3.95
C LEU A 155 3.10 22.51 5.03
N SER A 156 4.39 22.70 5.33
CA SER A 156 4.85 23.76 6.25
C SER A 156 4.54 25.18 5.77
N ARG A 157 4.22 25.34 4.48
CA ARG A 157 3.76 26.59 3.84
C ARG A 157 2.24 26.56 3.55
N SER A 158 1.50 25.68 4.20
CA SER A 158 0.05 25.47 4.00
C SER A 158 -0.34 25.15 2.55
N GLN A 159 0.53 24.41 1.85
CA GLN A 159 0.31 23.97 0.47
C GLN A 159 0.31 22.44 0.39
N PHE A 160 -0.75 21.89 -0.21
CA PHE A 160 -0.88 20.48 -0.56
C PHE A 160 -0.89 20.35 -2.08
N VAL A 161 0.09 19.63 -2.65
CA VAL A 161 0.28 19.54 -4.11
C VAL A 161 -0.34 18.25 -4.64
N TYR A 162 -1.44 18.32 -5.37
CA TYR A 162 -2.10 17.15 -5.93
C TYR A 162 -1.63 16.85 -7.37
N PRO A 163 -1.28 15.59 -7.72
CA PRO A 163 -0.74 15.26 -9.04
C PRO A 163 -1.74 15.34 -10.20
N GLY A 164 -3.04 15.17 -9.97
CA GLY A 164 -4.05 15.17 -11.03
C GLY A 164 -5.24 16.06 -10.73
N ASP A 165 -6.44 15.58 -11.03
CA ASP A 165 -7.68 16.29 -10.72
C ASP A 165 -8.00 16.16 -9.22
N PRO A 166 -7.94 17.25 -8.43
CA PRO A 166 -8.19 17.18 -6.99
C PRO A 166 -9.64 16.85 -6.63
N GLU A 167 -10.57 16.85 -7.58
CA GLU A 167 -11.96 16.43 -7.38
C GLU A 167 -12.19 14.94 -7.69
N ALA A 168 -11.25 14.27 -8.36
CA ALA A 168 -11.39 12.86 -8.69
C ALA A 168 -11.22 11.99 -7.45
N PRO A 169 -12.18 11.09 -7.14
CA PRO A 169 -12.00 10.05 -6.13
C PRO A 169 -10.79 9.17 -6.41
N HIS A 170 -9.97 8.94 -5.39
CA HIS A 170 -8.74 8.15 -5.50
C HIS A 170 -8.67 7.14 -4.34
N ALA A 171 -8.22 5.92 -4.63
CA ALA A 171 -8.11 4.87 -3.63
C ALA A 171 -6.82 5.04 -2.81
N TRP A 172 -6.95 5.05 -1.49
CA TRP A 172 -5.85 5.18 -0.53
C TRP A 172 -5.87 4.06 0.48
N ALA A 173 -4.69 3.60 0.89
CA ALA A 173 -4.54 2.64 1.98
C ALA A 173 -3.58 3.18 3.04
N PHE A 174 -4.07 3.28 4.28
CA PHE A 174 -3.21 3.55 5.43
C PHE A 174 -2.43 2.29 5.77
N LEU A 175 -1.10 2.35 5.68
CA LEU A 175 -0.24 1.18 5.76
C LEU A 175 -0.35 0.39 7.07
N PRO A 176 -0.50 1.01 8.26
CA PRO A 176 -0.78 0.28 9.48
C PRO A 176 -2.07 -0.55 9.41
N ASP A 177 -3.14 -0.03 8.80
CA ASP A 177 -4.39 -0.77 8.63
C ASP A 177 -4.23 -1.89 7.59
N LEU A 178 -3.57 -1.61 6.47
CA LEU A 178 -3.30 -2.61 5.44
C LEU A 178 -2.43 -3.76 5.99
N ALA A 179 -1.47 -3.46 6.86
CA ALA A 179 -0.65 -4.46 7.53
C ALA A 179 -1.46 -5.30 8.54
N ARG A 180 -2.37 -4.68 9.31
CA ARG A 180 -3.31 -5.41 10.17
C ARG A 180 -4.26 -6.29 9.36
N ALA A 181 -4.68 -5.84 8.17
CA ALA A 181 -5.47 -6.66 7.24
C ALA A 181 -4.68 -7.88 6.76
N ALA A 182 -3.39 -7.72 6.45
CA ALA A 182 -2.51 -8.84 6.10
C ALA A 182 -2.42 -9.89 7.22
N VAL A 183 -2.33 -9.46 8.48
CA VAL A 183 -2.36 -10.37 9.64
C VAL A 183 -3.70 -11.10 9.73
N ALA A 184 -4.83 -10.38 9.67
CA ALA A 184 -6.15 -10.99 9.78
C ALA A 184 -6.42 -12.02 8.68
N LEU A 185 -5.99 -11.73 7.44
CA LEU A 185 -6.07 -12.68 6.34
C LEU A 185 -5.10 -13.87 6.50
N ALA A 186 -3.92 -13.64 7.09
CA ALA A 186 -3.00 -14.71 7.44
C ALA A 186 -3.63 -15.69 8.43
N GLU A 187 -4.35 -15.20 9.44
CA GLU A 187 -4.96 -16.01 10.49
C GLU A 187 -6.04 -16.97 9.95
N ILE A 188 -6.78 -16.57 8.91
CA ILE A 188 -7.82 -17.40 8.26
C ILE A 188 -7.34 -18.08 6.97
N ARG A 189 -6.04 -18.06 6.68
CA ARG A 189 -5.47 -18.49 5.38
C ARG A 189 -5.88 -19.90 4.94
N GLU A 190 -6.11 -20.82 5.87
CA GLU A 190 -6.47 -22.21 5.54
C GLU A 190 -7.89 -22.33 5.00
N ASP A 191 -8.77 -21.37 5.32
CA ASP A 191 -10.16 -21.32 4.86
C ASP A 191 -10.31 -20.55 3.54
N LEU A 192 -9.25 -19.88 3.09
CA LEU A 192 -9.24 -19.11 1.84
C LEU A 192 -9.00 -20.01 0.62
N PRO A 193 -9.52 -19.64 -0.57
CA PRO A 193 -9.16 -20.32 -1.81
C PRO A 193 -7.65 -20.20 -2.05
N ARG A 194 -7.08 -21.17 -2.78
CA ARG A 194 -5.63 -21.21 -3.10
C ARG A 194 -5.12 -19.86 -3.63
N PHE A 195 -5.86 -19.20 -4.51
CA PHE A 195 -5.53 -17.83 -4.93
C PHE A 195 -6.71 -16.93 -4.54
N CYS A 196 -6.44 -15.96 -3.68
CA CYS A 196 -7.44 -15.05 -3.12
C CYS A 196 -7.01 -13.60 -3.39
N ASP A 197 -7.74 -12.88 -4.24
CA ASP A 197 -7.55 -11.44 -4.47
C ASP A 197 -8.52 -10.67 -3.59
N VAL A 198 -7.98 -9.98 -2.59
CA VAL A 198 -8.74 -9.27 -1.56
C VAL A 198 -8.53 -7.77 -1.74
N PRO A 199 -9.53 -7.03 -2.27
CA PRO A 199 -9.48 -5.58 -2.32
C PRO A 199 -9.61 -4.98 -0.92
N PHE A 200 -8.60 -4.22 -0.51
CA PHE A 200 -8.63 -3.37 0.66
C PHE A 200 -9.15 -1.99 0.25
N ASP A 201 -10.41 -1.71 0.57
CA ASP A 201 -11.13 -0.48 0.24
C ASP A 201 -10.56 0.78 0.91
N GLY A 202 -9.86 0.63 2.04
CA GLY A 202 -9.13 1.71 2.69
C GLY A 202 -9.94 2.99 2.82
N PHE A 203 -9.41 4.09 2.27
CA PHE A 203 -10.15 5.33 2.06
C PHE A 203 -10.32 5.61 0.56
N THR A 204 -11.48 6.15 0.18
CA THR A 204 -11.69 6.76 -1.14
C THR A 204 -11.79 8.27 -0.95
N LEU A 205 -10.78 9.00 -1.41
CA LEU A 205 -10.64 10.43 -1.11
C LEU A 205 -10.31 11.23 -2.36
N THR A 206 -10.86 12.44 -2.44
CA THR A 206 -10.42 13.46 -3.37
C THR A 206 -9.25 14.25 -2.77
N GLY A 207 -8.46 14.93 -3.62
CA GLY A 207 -7.40 15.84 -3.16
C GLY A 207 -7.95 16.99 -2.29
N VAL A 208 -9.17 17.43 -2.54
CA VAL A 208 -9.86 18.43 -1.71
C VAL A 208 -10.16 17.89 -0.31
N GLN A 209 -10.69 16.67 -0.19
CA GLN A 209 -10.98 16.06 1.11
C GLN A 209 -9.71 15.86 1.94
N ILE A 210 -8.60 15.47 1.31
CA ILE A 210 -7.30 15.37 1.98
C ILE A 210 -6.87 16.75 2.50
N ALA A 211 -6.92 17.80 1.69
CA ALA A 211 -6.52 19.14 2.12
C ALA A 211 -7.42 19.72 3.24
N GLN A 212 -8.72 19.44 3.20
CA GLN A 212 -9.64 19.81 4.28
C GLN A 212 -9.26 19.14 5.60
N THR A 213 -9.00 17.83 5.56
CA THR A 213 -8.61 17.08 6.76
C THR A 213 -7.22 17.50 7.26
N LEU A 214 -6.27 17.74 6.35
CA LEU A 214 -4.98 18.34 6.70
C LEU A 214 -5.16 19.73 7.35
N SER A 215 -6.16 20.51 6.95
CA SER A 215 -6.43 21.80 7.58
C SER A 215 -6.87 21.65 9.03
N GLN A 216 -7.72 20.66 9.31
CA GLN A 216 -8.14 20.30 10.67
C GLN A 216 -6.95 19.81 11.51
N VAL A 217 -6.15 18.90 10.96
CA VAL A 217 -5.00 18.29 11.66
C VAL A 217 -3.90 19.31 11.97
N THR A 218 -3.64 20.25 11.06
CA THR A 218 -2.59 21.28 11.19
C THR A 218 -3.07 22.56 11.91
N GLY A 219 -4.39 22.74 12.06
CA GLY A 219 -4.99 23.96 12.61
C GLY A 219 -4.81 25.19 11.71
N ARG A 220 -4.56 25.01 10.40
CA ARG A 220 -4.33 26.08 9.42
C ARG A 220 -5.04 25.76 8.12
N THR A 221 -5.49 26.76 7.37
CA THR A 221 -6.08 26.55 6.05
C THR A 221 -5.02 26.04 5.07
N VAL A 222 -5.13 24.77 4.64
CA VAL A 222 -4.26 24.15 3.64
C VAL A 222 -4.88 24.33 2.24
N SER A 223 -4.13 24.96 1.34
CA SER A 223 -4.55 25.19 -0.03
C SER A 223 -4.14 24.05 -0.96
N VAL A 224 -5.07 23.59 -1.80
CA VAL A 224 -4.78 22.61 -2.85
C VAL A 224 -4.06 23.31 -4.01
N GLN A 225 -2.96 22.75 -4.45
CA GLN A 225 -2.17 23.18 -5.58
C GLN A 225 -2.07 22.05 -6.60
N ARG A 226 -2.26 22.32 -7.89
CA ARG A 226 -2.07 21.30 -8.93
C ARG A 226 -0.58 21.15 -9.27
N MET A 227 -0.11 19.92 -9.36
CA MET A 227 1.26 19.62 -9.80
C MET A 227 1.44 19.98 -11.27
N LYS A 228 2.60 20.58 -11.59
CA LYS A 228 3.03 20.76 -12.97
C LYS A 228 3.83 19.54 -13.42
N TRP A 229 3.38 18.86 -14.48
CA TRP A 229 4.05 17.66 -15.02
C TRP A 229 5.20 17.95 -15.99
N TRP A 230 5.28 19.16 -16.55
CA TRP A 230 6.32 19.51 -17.53
C TRP A 230 7.77 19.33 -17.01
N PRO A 231 8.11 19.53 -15.71
CA PRO A 231 9.47 19.27 -15.25
C PRO A 231 9.85 17.79 -15.38
N LEU A 232 8.89 16.87 -15.16
CA LEU A 232 9.12 15.45 -15.40
C LEU A 232 9.33 15.16 -16.88
N GLN A 233 8.59 15.83 -17.78
CA GLN A 233 8.77 15.69 -19.23
C GLN A 233 10.17 16.11 -19.68
N VAL A 234 10.70 17.21 -19.15
CA VAL A 234 12.06 17.69 -19.44
C VAL A 234 13.13 16.77 -18.83
N ALA A 235 12.86 16.16 -17.69
CA ALA A 235 13.79 15.24 -17.03
C ALA A 235 13.88 13.85 -17.69
N ARG A 236 12.92 13.46 -18.54
CA ARG A 236 12.84 12.14 -19.21
C ARG A 236 14.18 11.60 -19.76
N PRO A 237 14.96 12.35 -20.55
CA PRO A 237 16.22 11.83 -21.12
C PRO A 237 17.33 11.60 -20.08
N PHE A 238 17.27 12.25 -18.92
CA PHE A 238 18.33 12.21 -17.91
C PHE A 238 17.95 11.37 -16.68
N TRP A 239 16.67 11.04 -16.52
CA TRP A 239 16.16 10.35 -15.34
C TRP A 239 15.28 9.15 -15.72
N ARG A 240 15.83 7.93 -15.58
CA ARG A 240 15.17 6.65 -15.92
C ARG A 240 13.79 6.47 -15.27
N MET A 241 13.54 7.08 -14.11
CA MET A 241 12.25 7.01 -13.41
C MET A 241 11.17 7.91 -14.02
N ALA A 242 11.55 9.01 -14.68
CA ALA A 242 10.57 9.98 -15.19
C ALA A 242 9.57 9.37 -16.21
N PRO A 243 10.00 8.56 -17.20
CA PRO A 243 9.07 7.86 -18.09
C PRO A 243 8.05 6.99 -17.34
N CYS A 244 8.49 6.23 -16.32
CA CYS A 244 7.63 5.38 -15.49
C CYS A 244 6.60 6.19 -14.70
N LEU A 245 6.99 7.35 -14.14
CA LEU A 245 6.06 8.22 -13.41
C LEU A 245 5.03 8.87 -14.35
N ILE A 246 5.44 9.22 -15.58
CA ILE A 246 4.56 9.78 -16.59
C ILE A 246 3.58 8.73 -17.11
N GLU A 247 4.04 7.49 -17.30
CA GLU A 247 3.21 6.34 -17.66
C GLU A 247 2.06 6.16 -16.67
N MET A 248 2.34 6.13 -15.36
CA MET A 248 1.34 5.93 -14.31
C MET A 248 0.49 7.18 -14.01
N ARG A 249 0.68 8.27 -14.74
CA ARG A 249 -0.03 9.54 -14.49
C ARG A 249 -1.55 9.42 -14.62
N TYR A 250 -2.04 8.51 -15.46
CA TYR A 250 -3.47 8.36 -15.73
C TYR A 250 -4.26 8.05 -14.44
N LEU A 251 -3.67 7.30 -13.50
CA LEU A 251 -4.32 6.97 -12.22
C LEU A 251 -4.69 8.20 -11.39
N TRP A 252 -4.01 9.33 -11.58
CA TRP A 252 -4.36 10.59 -10.90
C TRP A 252 -5.53 11.34 -11.52
N HIS A 253 -6.00 10.89 -12.70
CA HIS A 253 -7.11 11.50 -13.43
C HIS A 253 -8.32 10.57 -13.53
N VAL A 254 -8.11 9.26 -13.44
CA VAL A 254 -9.18 8.25 -13.42
C VAL A 254 -9.79 8.16 -12.02
N PRO A 255 -11.08 8.49 -11.84
CA PRO A 255 -11.80 8.20 -10.60
C PRO A 255 -11.78 6.71 -10.28
N HIS A 256 -11.29 6.33 -9.11
CA HIS A 256 -11.25 4.92 -8.72
C HIS A 256 -11.38 4.70 -7.22
N GLN A 257 -11.93 3.54 -6.88
CA GLN A 257 -12.14 3.04 -5.54
C GLN A 257 -12.13 1.51 -5.57
N LEU A 258 -11.72 0.87 -4.48
CA LEU A 258 -11.74 -0.58 -4.32
C LEU A 258 -13.02 -1.03 -3.62
N ASP A 259 -13.59 -2.15 -4.07
CA ASP A 259 -14.77 -2.76 -3.46
C ASP A 259 -14.41 -3.57 -2.21
N GLY A 260 -14.76 -3.04 -1.04
CA GLY A 260 -14.52 -3.70 0.26
C GLY A 260 -15.53 -4.81 0.60
N GLY A 261 -16.44 -5.17 -0.31
CA GLY A 261 -17.43 -6.23 -0.11
C GLY A 261 -16.80 -7.56 0.29
N TYR A 262 -15.84 -8.04 -0.50
CA TYR A 262 -15.20 -9.34 -0.25
C TYR A 262 -14.40 -9.36 1.06
N MET A 263 -13.70 -8.27 1.38
CA MET A 263 -12.98 -8.20 2.66
C MET A 263 -13.92 -8.21 3.88
N ARG A 264 -15.10 -7.58 3.79
CA ARG A 264 -16.13 -7.64 4.83
C ARG A 264 -16.75 -9.03 4.97
N GLU A 265 -16.90 -9.76 3.86
CA GLU A 265 -17.35 -11.16 3.90
C GLU A 265 -16.35 -12.05 4.66
N LEU A 266 -15.05 -11.87 4.40
CA LEU A 266 -14.00 -12.67 5.03
C LEU A 266 -13.76 -12.32 6.51
N LEU A 267 -13.76 -11.02 6.86
CA LEU A 267 -13.29 -10.53 8.16
C LEU A 267 -14.37 -9.85 9.01
N GLY A 268 -15.60 -9.76 8.51
CA GLY A 268 -16.68 -9.03 9.17
C GLY A 268 -16.35 -7.54 9.34
N SER A 269 -16.47 -7.04 10.57
CA SER A 269 -16.13 -5.66 10.92
C SER A 269 -14.63 -5.52 11.17
N PHE A 270 -13.84 -5.35 10.11
CA PHE A 270 -12.43 -5.00 10.23
C PHE A 270 -12.26 -3.56 10.75
N PRO A 271 -11.62 -3.34 11.92
CA PRO A 271 -11.47 -2.00 12.46
C PRO A 271 -10.46 -1.20 11.65
N LYS A 272 -10.86 -0.01 11.20
CA LYS A 272 -10.02 0.94 10.45
C LYS A 272 -9.75 2.19 11.27
N SER A 273 -8.58 2.78 11.05
CA SER A 273 -8.22 4.08 11.59
C SER A 273 -9.12 5.16 10.97
N ASN A 274 -9.46 6.19 11.74
CA ASN A 274 -10.12 7.37 11.16
C ASN A 274 -9.11 8.17 10.33
N LEU A 275 -9.62 8.99 9.41
CA LEU A 275 -8.79 9.73 8.47
C LEU A 275 -7.90 10.79 9.15
N GLU A 276 -8.40 11.45 10.19
CA GLU A 276 -7.62 12.48 10.91
C GLU A 276 -6.37 11.87 11.56
N ASP A 277 -6.51 10.73 12.24
CA ASP A 277 -5.38 10.04 12.87
C ASP A 277 -4.39 9.50 11.83
N ALA A 278 -4.90 8.93 10.73
CA ALA A 278 -4.07 8.46 9.63
C ALA A 278 -3.23 9.61 9.05
N LEU A 279 -3.85 10.76 8.72
CA LEU A 279 -3.14 11.91 8.17
C LEU A 279 -2.24 12.60 9.20
N ARG A 280 -2.64 12.68 10.47
CA ARG A 280 -1.80 13.22 11.55
C ARG A 280 -0.52 12.42 11.73
N SER A 281 -0.61 11.09 11.64
CA SER A 281 0.57 10.22 11.70
C SER A 281 1.45 10.29 10.45
N ALA A 282 0.90 10.72 9.31
CA ALA A 282 1.58 10.74 8.03
C ALA A 282 2.27 12.06 7.67
N ILE A 283 2.10 13.10 8.49
CA ILE A 283 2.72 14.42 8.28
C ILE A 283 3.93 14.63 9.20
N PRO A 284 4.89 15.50 8.84
CA PRO A 284 5.96 15.88 9.74
C PRO A 284 5.41 16.39 11.09
N PRO A 285 5.93 15.93 12.25
CA PRO A 285 5.39 16.30 13.56
C PRO A 285 5.27 17.80 13.79
N GLN A 286 6.20 18.59 13.24
CA GLN A 286 6.19 20.05 13.32
C GLN A 286 5.03 20.74 12.58
N CYS A 287 4.34 20.02 11.69
CA CYS A 287 3.17 20.54 10.97
C CYS A 287 1.87 20.27 11.72
N ALA A 288 1.83 19.27 12.61
CA ALA A 288 0.64 18.94 13.37
C ALA A 288 0.33 20.03 14.41
N ALA A 289 -0.96 20.36 14.58
CA ALA A 289 -1.36 21.21 15.70
C ALA A 289 -1.00 20.53 17.03
N SER A 290 -0.50 21.31 17.99
CA SER A 290 -0.32 20.83 19.36
C SER A 290 -1.67 20.32 19.85
N SER A 291 -1.76 19.06 20.25
CA SER A 291 -2.99 18.54 20.85
C SER A 291 -3.22 19.30 22.16
N THR A 292 -4.12 20.28 22.16
CA THR A 292 -4.60 20.88 23.39
C THR A 292 -5.42 19.79 24.05
N LYS A 293 -4.87 19.13 25.08
CA LYS A 293 -5.63 18.24 25.96
C LYS A 293 -6.92 18.98 26.34
N ALA A 294 -8.06 18.39 26.00
CA ALA A 294 -9.36 18.85 26.44
C ALA A 294 -9.31 19.04 27.96
N GLY A 295 -9.83 20.19 28.39
CA GLY A 295 -9.68 20.74 29.73
C GLY A 295 -9.98 19.74 30.84
N ASN A 296 -9.13 19.83 31.86
CA ASN A 296 -9.39 19.38 33.21
C ASN A 296 -10.71 20.02 33.68
N MET A 297 -11.83 19.31 33.52
CA MET A 297 -13.13 19.70 34.07
C MET A 297 -13.36 18.82 35.29
N GLY A 298 -12.99 19.36 36.45
CA GLY A 298 -13.06 18.62 37.71
C GLY A 298 -12.55 19.37 38.93
N GLU A 299 -12.71 20.69 38.97
CA GLU A 299 -12.83 21.41 40.24
C GLU A 299 -13.99 22.41 40.11
N VAL A 300 -14.67 22.62 41.25
CA VAL A 300 -15.75 23.59 41.54
C VAL A 300 -17.16 22.96 41.66
N LEU A 301 -17.41 22.41 42.86
CA LEU A 301 -18.54 22.65 43.81
C LEU A 301 -19.34 21.42 44.26
N GLY A 302 -19.27 21.15 45.57
CA GLY A 302 -20.08 20.20 46.33
C GLY A 302 -19.37 19.76 47.60
#